data_AF-A0A8I1IEQ6-F1
#
_entry.id   AF-A0A8I1IEQ6-F1
#
_cell.length_a   1.000
_cell.length_b   1.000
_cell.length_c   1.000
_cell.angle_alpha   90.00
_cell.angle_beta   90.00
_cell.angle_gamma   90.00
#
_symmetry.space_group_name_H-M   'P 1'
#
loop_
_entity.id
_entity.type
_entity.pdbx_description
1 polymer ?
#
loop_
_entity_poly.entity_id
_entity_poly.type
_entity_poly.pdbx_seq_one_letter_code
_entity_poly.pdbx_strand_id
1 'polypeptide(L)'
;MTEYNVDPANKGGLFSSINFKPTLEEILATAKTGDVIVLSSGTYELNKDINLTPAHGRNNAAVLNDIDYVDTYKKTSREDEMPTDALIIRGASDNADDVHLVGKITINNSNVIFENITAENRNDVPAVIGDNSSNLTFINCILTEAIGDNTPILLGNDADTTINFSSSYVAEKEKMANIYFDGPLYMYNTNLESGVVLRGSAAVVAMKSNLNWAEVHDNSYFGGVNSKFLGTYYYATDSAKVEFYSSTIKLWNNPLFAKGEGNTEFLGKNVQFEGDEHVPTIELLDNAKANFNIINQDDFFAGKQVRIITSDEEIYSESTDSNNADVSDNNDIDDENKVIVSNSQELMQAAKTSPSGTVIFLKAGSYNYDSNINYFNFLTFEGEDVANTILTINVQFQVQAGCTLTLNNLQINGGVDYEDNAIIAAGENGAKVVMNNCVLTDLNKESALISAQASGASIELNCVSIINANGGIDVGAGNGGSVRIEDSYIPCVLASNNGSISISTSNIFWISAESNSTVNIDSSVITLEISASNQSVINLTHVTIDSLNSDGMPIIADQNSQIVFSRSVFHNEHGQIKCELYDQSKLTLRLWRYNNDYPITVKCDNPSEQVDNIQDWTLNFEN
;
A
#
# COMPACT_ATOMS: atom_id res chain seq x y z
N MET A 1 8.10 19.93 -28.05
CA MET A 1 8.31 18.52 -28.36
C MET A 1 9.11 18.39 -29.63
N THR A 2 10.29 17.82 -29.51
CA THR A 2 11.09 17.32 -30.63
C THR A 2 11.26 15.82 -30.46
N GLU A 3 10.99 15.06 -31.52
CA GLU A 3 11.26 13.63 -31.55
C GLU A 3 12.57 13.39 -32.30
N TYR A 4 13.49 12.65 -31.68
CA TYR A 4 14.78 12.30 -32.26
C TYR A 4 14.82 10.79 -32.53
N ASN A 5 14.90 10.42 -33.81
CA ASN A 5 15.08 9.03 -34.23
C ASN A 5 16.58 8.74 -34.41
N VAL A 6 17.14 7.88 -33.57
CA VAL A 6 18.58 7.61 -33.49
C VAL A 6 18.88 6.19 -33.95
N ASP A 7 19.91 6.04 -34.77
CA ASP A 7 20.41 4.75 -35.25
C ASP A 7 21.82 4.51 -34.67
N PRO A 8 22.15 3.32 -34.15
CA PRO A 8 23.47 3.02 -33.59
C PRO A 8 24.60 3.15 -34.63
N ALA A 9 24.30 3.10 -35.92
CA ALA A 9 25.28 3.32 -37.00
C ALA A 9 25.68 4.78 -37.19
N ASN A 10 25.01 5.75 -36.54
CA ASN A 10 25.35 7.17 -36.60
C ASN A 10 26.69 7.43 -35.86
N LYS A 11 27.81 7.22 -36.55
CA LYS A 11 29.16 7.53 -36.07
C LYS A 11 29.54 8.94 -36.54
N GLY A 12 29.41 9.94 -35.67
CA GLY A 12 29.72 11.34 -35.96
C GLY A 12 31.03 11.47 -36.74
N GLY A 13 30.95 11.91 -37.99
CA GLY A 13 32.04 11.88 -38.95
C GLY A 13 32.35 13.25 -39.51
N LEU A 14 33.59 13.71 -39.30
CA LEU A 14 34.11 15.00 -39.78
C LEU A 14 34.20 15.15 -41.32
N PHE A 15 33.86 14.12 -42.10
CA PHE A 15 33.95 14.14 -43.57
C PHE A 15 32.90 13.24 -44.26
N SER A 16 31.62 13.63 -44.29
CA SER A 16 30.73 13.24 -45.40
C SER A 16 29.62 14.28 -45.56
N SER A 17 29.53 14.89 -46.75
CA SER A 17 29.02 16.25 -46.93
C SER A 17 27.54 16.37 -47.28
N ILE A 18 26.66 15.40 -47.01
CA ILE A 18 25.26 15.50 -47.49
C ILE A 18 24.15 15.07 -46.49
N ASN A 19 24.38 14.26 -45.46
CA ASN A 19 23.34 13.94 -44.46
C ASN A 19 23.95 13.72 -43.08
N PHE A 20 24.14 14.78 -42.30
CA PHE A 20 24.64 14.68 -40.93
C PHE A 20 23.48 14.27 -40.01
N LYS A 21 23.39 12.98 -39.66
CA LYS A 21 22.52 12.54 -38.56
C LYS A 21 23.31 12.64 -37.26
N PRO A 22 22.82 13.36 -36.25
CA PRO A 22 23.54 13.52 -34.99
C PRO A 22 23.66 12.17 -34.25
N THR A 23 24.73 12.03 -33.48
CA THR A 23 24.93 10.87 -32.59
C THR A 23 24.01 10.96 -31.37
N LEU A 24 23.82 9.85 -30.65
CA LEU A 24 23.06 9.85 -29.39
C LEU A 24 23.64 10.87 -28.39
N GLU A 25 24.97 10.94 -28.27
CA GLU A 25 25.64 11.87 -27.36
C GLU A 25 25.41 13.35 -27.74
N GLU A 26 25.36 13.65 -29.04
CA GLU A 26 25.08 15.00 -29.54
C GLU A 26 23.63 15.41 -29.26
N ILE A 27 22.70 14.47 -29.38
CA ILE A 27 21.27 14.68 -29.06
C ILE A 27 21.11 14.88 -27.55
N LEU A 28 21.63 13.97 -26.73
CA LEU A 28 21.56 14.05 -25.27
C LEU A 28 22.14 15.36 -24.70
N ALA A 29 23.17 15.91 -25.34
CA ALA A 29 23.77 17.20 -24.94
C ALA A 29 22.87 18.43 -25.20
N THR A 30 21.82 18.29 -26.03
CA THR A 30 20.93 19.40 -26.42
C THR A 30 19.46 19.15 -26.13
N ALA A 31 19.10 17.94 -25.71
CA ALA A 31 17.76 17.52 -25.37
C ALA A 31 17.19 18.32 -24.20
N LYS A 32 15.88 18.53 -24.22
CA LYS A 32 15.11 19.29 -23.22
C LYS A 32 14.03 18.42 -22.60
N THR A 33 13.49 18.86 -21.48
CA THR A 33 12.27 18.25 -20.97
C THR A 33 11.13 18.37 -22.01
N GLY A 34 10.34 17.33 -22.16
CA GLY A 34 9.31 17.22 -23.21
C GLY A 34 9.86 16.92 -24.61
N ASP A 35 11.11 16.44 -24.73
CA ASP A 35 11.60 15.79 -25.95
C ASP A 35 11.52 14.25 -25.80
N VAL A 36 11.46 13.55 -26.94
CA VAL A 36 11.45 12.09 -27.02
C VAL A 36 12.63 11.63 -27.88
N ILE A 37 13.43 10.70 -27.35
CA ILE A 37 14.55 10.08 -28.05
C ILE A 37 14.18 8.62 -28.30
N VAL A 38 13.99 8.27 -29.56
CA VAL A 38 13.63 6.92 -30.01
C VAL A 38 14.87 6.23 -30.57
N LEU A 39 15.27 5.14 -29.92
CA LEU A 39 16.45 4.33 -30.23
C LEU A 39 16.05 3.12 -31.09
N SER A 40 16.61 3.02 -32.29
CA SER A 40 16.50 1.82 -33.12
C SER A 40 17.26 0.65 -32.49
N SER A 41 16.88 -0.59 -32.81
CA SER A 41 17.53 -1.78 -32.27
C SER A 41 19.05 -1.78 -32.50
N GLY A 42 19.80 -2.15 -31.46
CA GLY A 42 21.25 -2.27 -31.46
C GLY A 42 21.90 -1.70 -30.20
N THR A 43 23.24 -1.66 -30.23
CA THR A 43 24.06 -1.24 -29.08
C THR A 43 24.56 0.19 -29.26
N TYR A 44 24.29 1.03 -28.27
CA TYR A 44 24.74 2.41 -28.15
C TYR A 44 25.82 2.50 -27.08
N GLU A 45 27.08 2.40 -27.51
CA GLU A 45 28.22 2.62 -26.61
C GLU A 45 28.47 4.12 -26.42
N LEU A 46 28.28 4.59 -25.19
CA LEU A 46 28.65 5.95 -24.79
C LEU A 46 30.17 6.00 -24.61
N ASN A 47 30.83 6.87 -25.37
CA ASN A 47 32.29 7.03 -25.36
C ASN A 47 32.78 7.94 -24.23
N LYS A 48 31.85 8.61 -23.54
CA LYS A 48 32.08 9.51 -22.41
C LYS A 48 30.88 9.48 -21.46
N ASP A 49 31.12 9.80 -20.20
CA ASP A 49 30.06 10.05 -19.22
C ASP A 49 29.14 11.16 -19.71
N ILE A 50 27.83 10.89 -19.73
CA ILE A 50 26.82 11.88 -20.10
C ILE A 50 26.26 12.49 -18.82
N ASN A 51 26.35 13.81 -18.68
CA ASN A 51 25.65 14.55 -17.63
C ASN A 51 24.43 15.21 -18.26
N LEU A 52 23.25 14.70 -17.90
CA LEU A 52 21.96 15.22 -18.31
C LEU A 52 21.49 16.27 -17.29
N THR A 53 21.30 17.48 -17.79
CA THR A 53 20.53 18.54 -17.11
C THR A 53 19.60 19.18 -18.15
N PRO A 54 18.57 18.46 -18.63
CA PRO A 54 17.64 18.97 -19.62
C PRO A 54 17.08 20.35 -19.21
N ALA A 55 17.31 21.36 -20.05
CA ALA A 55 16.70 22.66 -19.82
C ALA A 55 15.18 22.56 -20.02
N HIS A 56 14.39 23.29 -19.22
CA HIS A 56 12.94 23.28 -19.35
C HIS A 56 12.47 23.63 -20.77
N GLY A 57 11.67 22.73 -21.36
CA GLY A 57 10.94 22.97 -22.61
C GLY A 57 9.87 24.06 -22.46
N ARG A 58 9.47 24.69 -23.58
CA ARG A 58 8.43 25.76 -23.57
C ARG A 58 6.98 25.25 -23.58
N ASN A 59 6.75 23.93 -23.63
CA ASN A 59 5.41 23.31 -23.71
C ASN A 59 5.52 21.83 -23.26
N ASN A 60 5.30 21.57 -21.97
CA ASN A 60 5.59 20.27 -21.33
C ASN A 60 4.44 19.25 -21.47
N ALA A 61 3.20 19.69 -21.64
CA ALA A 61 2.02 18.81 -21.65
C ALA A 61 1.82 17.96 -22.93
N ALA A 62 2.54 18.22 -24.02
CA ALA A 62 2.23 17.60 -25.31
C ALA A 62 2.73 16.15 -25.44
N VAL A 63 3.86 15.79 -24.82
CA VAL A 63 4.49 14.46 -24.99
C VAL A 63 3.70 13.36 -24.30
N LEU A 64 3.16 13.69 -23.13
CA LEU A 64 2.47 12.76 -22.25
C LEU A 64 1.02 12.49 -22.71
N ASN A 65 0.49 13.38 -23.55
CA ASN A 65 -0.81 13.25 -24.18
C ASN A 65 -0.77 12.41 -25.48
N ASP A 66 0.41 12.04 -25.96
CA ASP A 66 0.55 11.17 -27.13
C ASP A 66 0.51 9.72 -26.66
N ILE A 67 -0.61 9.05 -26.96
CA ILE A 67 -0.92 7.70 -26.50
C ILE A 67 0.14 6.68 -26.93
N ASP A 68 0.84 6.93 -28.04
CA ASP A 68 1.85 6.03 -28.60
C ASP A 68 3.15 6.01 -27.74
N TYR A 69 3.40 7.06 -26.94
CA TYR A 69 4.62 7.21 -26.15
C TYR A 69 4.49 6.83 -24.66
N VAL A 70 3.28 6.50 -24.21
CA VAL A 70 2.97 6.28 -22.77
C VAL A 70 2.10 5.04 -22.53
N ASP A 71 1.73 4.29 -23.58
CA ASP A 71 0.79 3.15 -23.51
C ASP A 71 1.22 2.08 -22.49
N THR A 72 2.52 1.81 -22.36
CA THR A 72 3.07 0.88 -21.36
C THR A 72 2.84 1.37 -19.93
N TYR A 73 2.95 2.68 -19.70
CA TYR A 73 2.72 3.31 -18.41
C TYR A 73 1.22 3.35 -18.05
N LYS A 74 0.34 3.68 -19.02
CA LYS A 74 -1.12 3.64 -18.85
C LYS A 74 -1.63 2.24 -18.48
N LYS A 75 -1.02 1.19 -19.02
CA LYS A 75 -1.31 -0.22 -18.68
C LYS A 75 -0.94 -0.60 -17.25
N THR A 76 -0.08 0.17 -16.58
CA THR A 76 0.40 -0.12 -15.21
C THR A 76 -0.42 0.55 -14.11
N SER A 77 -1.52 1.25 -14.45
CA SER A 77 -2.42 1.92 -13.50
C SER A 77 -1.75 2.97 -12.60
N ARG A 78 -0.61 3.53 -13.04
CA ARG A 78 0.18 4.55 -12.33
C ARG A 78 0.42 5.81 -13.15
N GLU A 79 -0.48 6.11 -14.09
CA GLU A 79 -0.41 7.26 -15.01
C GLU A 79 -0.11 8.59 -14.29
N ASP A 80 -0.53 8.70 -13.04
CA ASP A 80 -0.47 9.91 -12.21
C ASP A 80 0.86 10.14 -11.47
N GLU A 81 1.78 9.17 -11.48
CA GLU A 81 3.12 9.33 -10.93
C GLU A 81 4.12 9.82 -11.99
N MET A 82 3.69 10.02 -13.25
CA MET A 82 4.60 10.36 -14.35
C MET A 82 4.95 11.85 -14.31
N PRO A 83 6.24 12.20 -14.25
CA PRO A 83 6.63 13.60 -14.22
C PRO A 83 6.19 14.34 -15.50
N THR A 84 5.48 15.46 -15.31
CA THR A 84 4.85 16.23 -16.40
C THR A 84 5.84 16.91 -17.34
N ASP A 85 7.12 16.95 -16.96
CA ASP A 85 8.24 17.54 -17.69
C ASP A 85 9.42 16.56 -17.79
N ALA A 86 9.16 15.34 -18.27
CA ALA A 86 10.19 14.34 -18.50
C ALA A 86 10.91 14.47 -19.86
N LEU A 87 12.20 14.14 -19.90
CA LEU A 87 12.87 13.67 -21.12
C LEU A 87 12.63 12.16 -21.26
N ILE A 88 12.10 11.70 -22.39
CA ILE A 88 11.86 10.27 -22.65
C ILE A 88 12.99 9.71 -23.52
N ILE A 89 13.61 8.62 -23.06
CA ILE A 89 14.59 7.84 -23.82
C ILE A 89 14.02 6.43 -23.95
N ARG A 90 13.66 6.03 -25.16
CA ARG A 90 12.96 4.75 -25.37
C ARG A 90 13.49 3.92 -26.53
N GLY A 91 13.34 2.61 -26.41
CA GLY A 91 13.46 1.70 -27.53
C GLY A 91 12.33 1.87 -28.54
N ALA A 92 12.64 1.70 -29.82
CA ALA A 92 11.66 1.61 -30.90
C ALA A 92 10.89 0.28 -30.89
N SER A 93 11.47 -0.75 -30.25
CA SER A 93 10.85 -2.06 -30.01
C SER A 93 10.28 -2.10 -28.59
N ASP A 94 9.26 -2.93 -28.39
CA ASP A 94 8.71 -3.23 -27.06
C ASP A 94 9.55 -4.28 -26.29
N ASN A 95 10.54 -4.87 -26.95
CA ASN A 95 11.49 -5.78 -26.32
C ASN A 95 12.72 -5.00 -25.82
N ALA A 96 12.90 -4.93 -24.50
CA ALA A 96 14.00 -4.19 -23.87
C ALA A 96 15.39 -4.69 -24.26
N ASP A 97 15.52 -5.98 -24.58
CA ASP A 97 16.76 -6.61 -25.06
C ASP A 97 17.16 -6.16 -26.47
N ASP A 98 16.29 -5.48 -27.23
CA ASP A 98 16.65 -5.06 -28.60
C ASP A 98 17.55 -3.82 -28.62
N VAL A 99 17.58 -3.03 -27.53
CA VAL A 99 18.32 -1.77 -27.43
C VAL A 99 19.20 -1.79 -26.20
N HIS A 100 20.52 -1.81 -26.42
CA HIS A 100 21.50 -1.82 -25.34
C HIS A 100 22.17 -0.44 -25.23
N LEU A 101 22.04 0.20 -24.08
CA LEU A 101 22.67 1.46 -23.74
C LEU A 101 23.84 1.17 -22.80
N VAL A 102 25.07 1.25 -23.33
CA VAL A 102 26.28 0.83 -22.61
C VAL A 102 27.10 2.05 -22.23
N GLY A 103 27.24 2.30 -20.93
CA GLY A 103 28.01 3.42 -20.38
C GLY A 103 27.27 4.16 -19.27
N LYS A 104 27.73 5.37 -18.93
CA LYS A 104 27.25 6.12 -17.77
C LYS A 104 26.42 7.35 -18.14
N ILE A 105 25.26 7.46 -17.53
CA ILE A 105 24.39 8.65 -17.56
C ILE A 105 24.13 9.16 -16.15
N THR A 106 24.53 10.39 -15.87
CA THR A 106 24.18 11.12 -14.64
C THR A 106 23.06 12.10 -14.93
N ILE A 107 21.96 12.04 -14.17
CA ILE A 107 20.79 12.91 -14.29
C ILE A 107 20.79 13.86 -13.09
N ASN A 108 20.67 15.16 -13.35
CA ASN A 108 20.74 16.20 -12.33
C ASN A 108 19.51 17.10 -12.39
N ASN A 109 18.79 17.24 -11.27
CA ASN A 109 17.63 18.12 -11.10
C ASN A 109 16.67 18.06 -12.30
N SER A 110 16.29 16.84 -12.69
CA SER A 110 15.50 16.62 -13.89
C SER A 110 14.73 15.31 -13.82
N ASN A 111 13.69 15.26 -14.64
CA ASN A 111 12.83 14.10 -14.77
C ASN A 111 13.18 13.36 -16.06
N VAL A 112 13.53 12.08 -15.96
CA VAL A 112 13.93 11.25 -17.10
C VAL A 112 13.23 9.90 -17.03
N ILE A 113 12.66 9.49 -18.16
CA ILE A 113 11.99 8.20 -18.33
C ILE A 113 12.81 7.36 -19.29
N PHE A 114 13.15 6.15 -18.86
CA PHE A 114 13.70 5.08 -19.68
C PHE A 114 12.61 4.05 -19.95
N GLU A 115 12.40 3.70 -21.23
CA GLU A 115 11.37 2.74 -21.63
C GLU A 115 11.92 1.74 -22.66
N ASN A 116 11.66 0.44 -22.46
CA ASN A 116 12.03 -0.63 -23.41
C ASN A 116 13.51 -0.60 -23.83
N ILE A 117 14.41 -0.42 -22.85
CA ILE A 117 15.85 -0.46 -23.09
C ILE A 117 16.55 -1.38 -22.08
N THR A 118 17.72 -1.85 -22.48
CA THR A 118 18.69 -2.48 -21.61
C THR A 118 19.77 -1.46 -21.24
N ALA A 119 19.92 -1.14 -19.96
CA ALA A 119 20.99 -0.30 -19.46
C ALA A 119 22.14 -1.16 -18.93
N GLU A 120 23.35 -0.90 -19.41
CA GLU A 120 24.56 -1.65 -19.06
C GLU A 120 25.65 -0.72 -18.52
N ASN A 121 26.25 -1.12 -17.39
CA ASN A 121 27.41 -0.44 -16.86
C ASN A 121 28.69 -0.75 -17.69
N ARG A 122 29.74 0.04 -17.49
CA ARG A 122 31.04 -0.17 -18.16
C ARG A 122 32.18 0.37 -17.30
N ASN A 123 33.24 -0.41 -17.08
CA ASN A 123 34.48 0.04 -16.41
C ASN A 123 34.27 0.58 -14.98
N ASP A 124 33.59 -0.18 -14.14
CA ASP A 124 33.38 0.15 -12.73
C ASP A 124 32.67 1.49 -12.50
N VAL A 125 31.84 1.97 -13.43
CA VAL A 125 30.97 3.13 -13.21
C VAL A 125 29.49 2.76 -13.31
N PRO A 126 28.59 3.37 -12.52
CA PRO A 126 27.17 3.07 -12.62
C PRO A 126 26.63 3.39 -14.01
N ALA A 127 25.69 2.58 -14.48
CA ALA A 127 25.03 2.82 -15.76
C ALA A 127 24.19 4.10 -15.70
N VAL A 128 23.46 4.26 -14.59
CA VAL A 128 22.62 5.44 -14.35
C VAL A 128 22.84 5.98 -12.94
N ILE A 129 22.98 7.30 -12.83
CA ILE A 129 23.08 8.02 -11.56
C ILE A 129 21.98 9.08 -11.51
N GLY A 130 21.16 9.08 -10.47
CA GLY A 130 20.28 10.19 -10.10
C GLY A 130 20.94 11.07 -9.04
N ASP A 131 20.95 12.37 -9.27
CA ASP A 131 21.57 13.35 -8.37
C ASP A 131 20.76 14.65 -8.33
N ASN A 132 20.95 15.46 -7.29
CA ASN A 132 20.32 16.78 -7.10
C ASN A 132 18.79 16.75 -7.31
N SER A 133 18.04 15.98 -6.52
CA SER A 133 16.56 15.92 -6.58
C SER A 133 15.98 15.50 -7.94
N SER A 134 16.60 14.51 -8.62
CA SER A 134 16.11 14.00 -9.90
C SER A 134 14.97 12.97 -9.74
N ASN A 135 14.10 12.84 -10.74
CA ASN A 135 13.12 11.75 -10.80
C ASN A 135 13.44 10.83 -11.99
N LEU A 136 13.76 9.57 -11.70
CA LEU A 136 14.12 8.57 -12.69
C LEU A 136 13.03 7.51 -12.74
N THR A 137 12.52 7.22 -13.94
CA THR A 137 11.50 6.17 -14.12
C THR A 137 11.98 5.15 -15.14
N PHE A 138 11.89 3.87 -14.80
CA PHE A 138 12.24 2.73 -15.65
C PHE A 138 10.99 1.89 -15.92
N ILE A 139 10.64 1.74 -17.20
CA ILE A 139 9.45 1.03 -17.64
C ILE A 139 9.88 -0.08 -18.58
N ASN A 140 9.57 -1.33 -18.23
CA ASN A 140 9.96 -2.50 -19.03
C ASN A 140 11.44 -2.41 -19.44
N CYS A 141 12.31 -2.09 -18.49
CA CYS A 141 13.74 -1.97 -18.72
C CYS A 141 14.47 -3.19 -18.16
N ILE A 142 15.62 -3.50 -18.75
CA ILE A 142 16.57 -4.48 -18.22
C ILE A 142 17.78 -3.72 -17.71
N LEU A 143 18.11 -3.87 -16.43
CA LEU A 143 19.32 -3.32 -15.86
C LEU A 143 20.28 -4.47 -15.63
N THR A 144 21.37 -4.51 -16.40
CA THR A 144 22.35 -5.61 -16.37
C THR A 144 23.77 -5.07 -16.38
N GLU A 145 24.73 -5.94 -16.08
CA GLU A 145 26.15 -5.56 -16.04
C GLU A 145 26.90 -5.98 -17.31
N ALA A 146 27.93 -5.21 -17.65
CA ALA A 146 29.05 -5.73 -18.41
C ALA A 146 29.89 -6.66 -17.50
N ILE A 147 30.24 -7.83 -18.02
CA ILE A 147 30.92 -8.91 -17.27
C ILE A 147 32.17 -8.38 -16.53
N GLY A 148 32.16 -8.40 -15.18
CA GLY A 148 33.37 -8.33 -14.33
C GLY A 148 33.52 -7.11 -13.39
N ASP A 149 32.56 -6.20 -13.32
CA ASP A 149 32.65 -4.95 -12.54
C ASP A 149 32.03 -5.07 -11.13
N ASN A 150 32.45 -4.25 -10.17
CA ASN A 150 31.95 -4.25 -8.76
C ASN A 150 31.04 -3.05 -8.42
N THR A 151 30.63 -2.28 -9.42
CA THR A 151 29.93 -1.01 -9.22
C THR A 151 28.43 -1.17 -9.42
N PRO A 152 27.57 -0.53 -8.61
CA PRO A 152 26.13 -0.63 -8.79
C PRO A 152 25.69 -0.14 -10.16
N ILE A 153 24.66 -0.76 -10.71
CA ILE A 153 24.07 -0.37 -12.00
C ILE A 153 23.34 0.97 -11.85
N LEU A 154 22.66 1.17 -10.70
CA LEU A 154 21.88 2.36 -10.39
C LEU A 154 22.30 2.96 -9.05
N LEU A 155 22.49 4.28 -9.03
CA LEU A 155 22.88 5.02 -7.84
C LEU A 155 22.04 6.29 -7.72
N GLY A 156 21.32 6.49 -6.61
CA GLY A 156 20.72 7.78 -6.29
C GLY A 156 21.41 8.41 -5.09
N ASN A 157 22.17 9.48 -5.34
CA ASN A 157 23.12 10.08 -4.40
C ASN A 157 22.52 11.19 -3.51
N ASP A 158 21.24 11.48 -3.66
CA ASP A 158 20.59 12.61 -3.02
C ASP A 158 19.24 12.18 -2.45
N ALA A 159 18.94 12.63 -1.23
CA ALA A 159 17.77 12.18 -0.48
C ALA A 159 16.44 12.61 -1.11
N ASP A 160 16.44 13.61 -1.98
CA ASP A 160 15.26 14.06 -2.72
C ASP A 160 15.18 13.43 -4.12
N THR A 161 16.18 12.64 -4.53
CA THR A 161 16.12 11.88 -5.78
C THR A 161 15.12 10.75 -5.63
N THR A 162 14.19 10.62 -6.58
CA THR A 162 13.17 9.57 -6.62
C THR A 162 13.44 8.61 -7.76
N ILE A 163 13.27 7.31 -7.52
CA ILE A 163 13.43 6.26 -8.54
C ILE A 163 12.16 5.41 -8.60
N ASN A 164 11.65 5.17 -9.79
CA ASN A 164 10.45 4.38 -10.03
C ASN A 164 10.76 3.23 -11.00
N PHE A 165 10.37 2.01 -10.64
CA PHE A 165 10.38 0.86 -11.52
C PHE A 165 8.98 0.32 -11.76
N SER A 166 8.68 0.05 -13.03
CA SER A 166 7.45 -0.63 -13.44
C SER A 166 7.78 -1.74 -14.43
N SER A 167 7.36 -2.96 -14.10
CA SER A 167 7.53 -4.16 -14.94
C SER A 167 8.96 -4.34 -15.46
N SER A 168 9.96 -3.95 -14.66
CA SER A 168 11.37 -3.98 -15.05
C SER A 168 12.07 -5.20 -14.46
N TYR A 169 13.21 -5.52 -15.04
CA TYR A 169 14.08 -6.61 -14.60
C TYR A 169 15.46 -6.06 -14.26
N VAL A 170 15.97 -6.41 -13.08
CA VAL A 170 17.34 -6.07 -12.67
C VAL A 170 18.07 -7.39 -12.45
N ALA A 171 19.03 -7.66 -13.33
CA ALA A 171 19.71 -8.95 -13.40
C ALA A 171 20.49 -9.27 -12.12
N GLU A 172 20.52 -10.56 -11.77
CA GLU A 172 21.27 -11.06 -10.62
C GLU A 172 22.76 -10.73 -10.75
N LYS A 173 23.35 -10.36 -9.61
CA LYS A 173 24.79 -10.36 -9.41
C LYS A 173 25.09 -11.18 -8.17
N GLU A 174 25.96 -12.17 -8.30
CA GLU A 174 26.36 -12.98 -7.15
C GLU A 174 26.88 -12.08 -6.02
N LYS A 175 26.09 -11.98 -4.93
CA LYS A 175 26.48 -11.40 -3.64
C LYS A 175 26.81 -9.90 -3.61
N MET A 176 26.28 -9.09 -4.53
CA MET A 176 26.46 -7.63 -4.52
C MET A 176 25.17 -6.87 -4.87
N ALA A 177 24.99 -5.69 -4.26
CA ALA A 177 23.84 -4.86 -4.55
C ALA A 177 24.05 -4.13 -5.87
N ASN A 178 23.02 -4.12 -6.71
CA ASN A 178 23.04 -3.37 -7.98
C ASN A 178 22.38 -1.99 -7.85
N ILE A 179 21.77 -1.70 -6.70
CA ILE A 179 21.08 -0.43 -6.44
C ILE A 179 21.52 0.11 -5.07
N TYR A 180 22.04 1.34 -5.04
CA TYR A 180 22.37 2.08 -3.82
C TYR A 180 21.62 3.39 -3.80
N PHE A 181 21.06 3.76 -2.65
CA PHE A 181 20.09 4.83 -2.64
C PHE A 181 19.86 5.53 -1.30
N ASP A 182 19.71 6.85 -1.38
CA ASP A 182 19.53 7.75 -0.22
C ASP A 182 18.10 8.39 -0.16
N GLY A 183 17.23 8.19 -1.16
CA GLY A 183 15.91 8.84 -1.30
C GLY A 183 14.69 7.90 -1.38
N PRO A 184 13.56 8.28 -2.04
CA PRO A 184 12.38 7.42 -2.26
C PRO A 184 12.43 6.51 -3.52
N LEU A 185 12.23 5.20 -3.35
CA LEU A 185 12.30 4.18 -4.40
C LEU A 185 11.00 3.36 -4.42
N TYR A 186 10.32 3.37 -5.55
CA TYR A 186 9.06 2.65 -5.75
C TYR A 186 9.24 1.56 -6.79
N MET A 187 8.80 0.34 -6.48
CA MET A 187 8.86 -0.80 -7.38
C MET A 187 7.48 -1.43 -7.52
N TYR A 188 6.99 -1.56 -8.76
CA TYR A 188 5.75 -2.25 -9.07
C TYR A 188 5.99 -3.36 -10.09
N ASN A 189 5.53 -4.57 -9.78
CA ASN A 189 5.64 -5.74 -10.66
C ASN A 189 7.07 -5.95 -11.21
N THR A 190 8.08 -5.66 -10.40
CA THR A 190 9.49 -5.62 -10.80
C THR A 190 10.19 -6.89 -10.31
N ASN A 191 11.06 -7.47 -11.13
CA ASN A 191 11.91 -8.59 -10.71
C ASN A 191 13.33 -8.10 -10.49
N LEU A 192 13.69 -7.93 -9.22
CA LEU A 192 15.01 -7.54 -8.74
C LEU A 192 15.73 -8.79 -8.24
N GLU A 193 16.50 -9.43 -9.12
CA GLU A 193 17.28 -10.62 -8.75
C GLU A 193 18.60 -10.26 -8.04
N SER A 194 18.90 -8.97 -7.90
CA SER A 194 20.06 -8.45 -7.18
C SER A 194 19.69 -7.84 -5.82
N GLY A 195 20.69 -7.34 -5.09
CA GLY A 195 20.50 -6.63 -3.82
C GLY A 195 20.19 -5.14 -3.97
N VAL A 196 19.52 -4.59 -2.96
CA VAL A 196 19.36 -3.14 -2.77
C VAL A 196 20.00 -2.70 -1.45
N VAL A 197 20.69 -1.55 -1.44
CA VAL A 197 21.27 -0.93 -0.24
C VAL A 197 20.66 0.45 -0.02
N LEU A 198 20.08 0.64 1.16
CA LEU A 198 19.38 1.87 1.56
C LEU A 198 20.13 2.57 2.68
N ARG A 199 20.32 3.89 2.56
CA ARG A 199 21.06 4.71 3.53
C ARG A 199 20.36 6.03 3.81
N GLY A 200 20.79 6.69 4.88
CA GLY A 200 20.27 8.00 5.29
C GLY A 200 18.80 7.92 5.72
N SER A 201 17.91 8.46 4.87
CA SER A 201 16.46 8.49 5.09
C SER A 201 15.71 7.85 3.92
N ALA A 202 16.36 6.93 3.21
CA ALA A 202 15.79 6.30 2.04
C ALA A 202 14.52 5.52 2.39
N ALA A 203 13.55 5.49 1.47
CA ALA A 203 12.30 4.76 1.65
C ALA A 203 11.99 3.92 0.43
N VAL A 204 11.87 2.60 0.60
CA VAL A 204 11.49 1.66 -0.45
C VAL A 204 10.10 1.14 -0.23
N VAL A 205 9.29 1.15 -1.30
CA VAL A 205 8.01 0.45 -1.36
C VAL A 205 8.01 -0.49 -2.55
N ALA A 206 8.04 -1.79 -2.28
CA ALA A 206 8.00 -2.86 -3.29
C ALA A 206 6.61 -3.51 -3.33
N MET A 207 5.92 -3.44 -4.46
CA MET A 207 4.58 -4.01 -4.62
C MET A 207 4.59 -5.06 -5.72
N LYS A 208 4.04 -6.25 -5.45
CA LYS A 208 3.95 -7.36 -6.42
C LYS A 208 5.29 -7.69 -7.08
N SER A 209 6.38 -7.49 -6.36
CA SER A 209 7.73 -7.55 -6.92
C SER A 209 8.48 -8.77 -6.39
N ASN A 210 9.49 -9.22 -7.13
CA ASN A 210 10.41 -10.25 -6.67
C ASN A 210 11.71 -9.56 -6.26
N LEU A 211 12.23 -9.88 -5.07
CA LEU A 211 13.45 -9.25 -4.54
C LEU A 211 14.39 -10.30 -3.96
N ASN A 212 15.68 -10.21 -4.24
CA ASN A 212 16.65 -11.17 -3.71
C ASN A 212 16.99 -10.84 -2.25
N TRP A 213 17.61 -9.68 -1.99
CA TRP A 213 18.03 -9.26 -0.64
C TRP A 213 18.07 -7.74 -0.49
N ALA A 214 18.10 -7.25 0.76
CA ALA A 214 18.24 -5.82 1.04
C ALA A 214 19.14 -5.55 2.26
N GLU A 215 19.92 -4.47 2.20
CA GLU A 215 20.62 -3.87 3.34
C GLU A 215 19.99 -2.50 3.63
N VAL A 216 19.55 -2.28 4.87
CA VAL A 216 18.78 -1.09 5.27
C VAL A 216 19.47 -0.41 6.46
N HIS A 217 20.04 0.76 6.24
CA HIS A 217 20.84 1.47 7.24
C HIS A 217 20.18 2.75 7.73
N ASP A 218 20.74 3.34 8.79
CA ASP A 218 20.35 4.66 9.31
C ASP A 218 18.87 4.75 9.71
N ASN A 219 18.11 5.73 9.19
CA ASN A 219 16.66 5.88 9.41
C ASN A 219 15.85 5.41 8.19
N SER A 220 16.41 4.50 7.41
CA SER A 220 15.80 4.08 6.15
C SER A 220 14.65 3.09 6.38
N TYR A 221 13.73 3.07 5.43
CA TYR A 221 12.55 2.21 5.43
C TYR A 221 12.57 1.28 4.22
N PHE A 222 12.27 0.01 4.44
CA PHE A 222 11.97 -0.95 3.39
C PHE A 222 10.62 -1.60 3.67
N GLY A 223 9.69 -1.47 2.75
CA GLY A 223 8.39 -2.13 2.82
C GLY A 223 8.12 -2.94 1.57
N GLY A 224 7.71 -4.19 1.72
CA GLY A 224 7.24 -5.00 0.61
C GLY A 224 5.84 -5.56 0.82
N VAL A 225 4.99 -5.41 -0.19
CA VAL A 225 3.56 -5.76 -0.17
C VAL A 225 3.26 -6.71 -1.32
N ASN A 226 2.61 -7.84 -1.02
CA ASN A 226 2.25 -8.86 -2.02
C ASN A 226 3.46 -9.31 -2.88
N SER A 227 4.65 -9.33 -2.30
CA SER A 227 5.92 -9.52 -3.00
C SER A 227 6.53 -10.88 -2.68
N LYS A 228 7.48 -11.33 -3.50
CA LYS A 228 8.23 -12.58 -3.27
C LYS A 228 9.70 -12.29 -3.01
N PHE A 229 10.19 -12.68 -1.86
CA PHE A 229 11.58 -12.50 -1.43
C PHE A 229 12.34 -13.79 -1.68
N LEU A 230 13.23 -13.79 -2.66
CA LEU A 230 13.88 -14.97 -3.19
C LEU A 230 15.18 -15.33 -2.46
N GLY A 231 15.82 -14.39 -1.78
CA GLY A 231 17.06 -14.61 -1.03
C GLY A 231 16.88 -14.60 0.49
N THR A 232 17.93 -15.05 1.19
CA THR A 232 17.92 -15.28 2.64
C THR A 232 18.68 -14.22 3.44
N TYR A 233 18.73 -12.95 3.03
CA TYR A 233 19.51 -11.97 3.82
C TYR A 233 18.98 -10.55 3.75
N TYR A 234 18.09 -10.20 4.66
CA TYR A 234 17.62 -8.83 4.90
C TYR A 234 18.34 -8.27 6.14
N TYR A 235 19.33 -7.41 5.92
CA TYR A 235 20.12 -6.83 6.99
C TYR A 235 19.65 -5.41 7.29
N ALA A 236 19.42 -5.09 8.56
CA ALA A 236 19.06 -3.75 9.00
C ALA A 236 19.96 -3.27 10.14
N THR A 237 20.34 -1.99 10.14
CA THR A 237 21.14 -1.36 11.20
C THR A 237 20.56 -0.04 11.70
N ASP A 238 21.08 0.46 12.81
CA ASP A 238 20.78 1.79 13.36
C ASP A 238 19.33 1.98 13.78
N SER A 239 18.50 2.71 13.04
CA SER A 239 17.06 2.89 13.33
C SER A 239 16.20 2.52 12.12
N ALA A 240 16.72 1.63 11.27
CA ALA A 240 16.06 1.18 10.07
C ALA A 240 14.83 0.31 10.36
N LYS A 241 13.86 0.37 9.45
CA LYS A 241 12.62 -0.39 9.52
C LYS A 241 12.43 -1.25 8.28
N VAL A 242 12.11 -2.53 8.48
CA VAL A 242 11.87 -3.50 7.41
C VAL A 242 10.51 -4.14 7.59
N GLU A 243 9.63 -4.03 6.61
CA GLU A 243 8.25 -4.54 6.68
C GLU A 243 7.92 -5.49 5.51
N PHE A 244 7.26 -6.59 5.84
CA PHE A 244 6.78 -7.60 4.91
C PHE A 244 5.27 -7.79 5.10
N TYR A 245 4.47 -7.42 4.11
CA TYR A 245 3.00 -7.52 4.14
C TYR A 245 2.49 -8.47 3.07
N SER A 246 1.70 -9.47 3.46
CA SER A 246 1.04 -10.42 2.55
C SER A 246 2.01 -11.00 1.51
N SER A 247 3.24 -11.30 1.93
CA SER A 247 4.36 -11.59 1.04
C SER A 247 4.94 -12.97 1.30
N THR A 248 5.64 -13.52 0.32
CA THR A 248 6.26 -14.85 0.41
C THR A 248 7.78 -14.73 0.53
N ILE A 249 8.40 -15.38 1.51
CA ILE A 249 9.85 -15.45 1.70
C ILE A 249 10.33 -16.86 1.38
N LYS A 250 11.29 -16.98 0.46
CA LYS A 250 11.85 -18.26 0.06
C LYS A 250 13.20 -18.51 0.76
N LEU A 251 13.28 -19.58 1.54
CA LEU A 251 14.48 -19.97 2.28
C LEU A 251 15.34 -20.91 1.42
N TRP A 252 16.45 -20.42 0.90
CA TRP A 252 17.42 -21.22 0.12
C TRP A 252 18.56 -21.72 1.01
N ASN A 253 18.47 -22.96 1.50
CA ASN A 253 19.54 -23.67 2.24
C ASN A 253 20.12 -22.94 3.47
N ASN A 254 19.53 -21.81 3.88
CA ASN A 254 19.96 -20.99 5.00
C ASN A 254 18.73 -20.59 5.83
N PRO A 255 18.66 -20.98 7.11
CA PRO A 255 17.56 -20.60 8.00
C PRO A 255 17.55 -19.11 8.31
N LEU A 256 18.71 -18.45 8.38
CA LEU A 256 18.80 -17.02 8.67
C LEU A 256 18.33 -16.26 7.44
N PHE A 257 17.19 -15.57 7.53
CA PHE A 257 16.68 -14.74 6.44
C PHE A 257 16.79 -13.24 6.72
N ALA A 258 16.85 -12.83 7.98
CA ALA A 258 17.00 -11.43 8.35
C ALA A 258 17.93 -11.24 9.56
N LYS A 259 18.60 -10.11 9.62
CA LYS A 259 19.50 -9.73 10.70
C LYS A 259 19.34 -8.25 11.05
N GLY A 260 19.11 -7.93 12.32
CA GLY A 260 18.96 -6.58 12.85
C GLY A 260 20.05 -6.21 13.86
N GLU A 261 20.57 -4.99 13.77
CA GLU A 261 21.48 -4.37 14.75
C GLU A 261 20.93 -2.99 15.17
N GLY A 262 21.34 -2.46 16.33
CA GLY A 262 20.89 -1.13 16.79
C GLY A 262 19.45 -1.09 17.32
N ASN A 263 18.69 -0.05 16.98
CA ASN A 263 17.25 0.16 17.27
C ASN A 263 16.35 -0.23 16.08
N THR A 264 16.72 -1.27 15.33
CA THR A 264 16.00 -1.69 14.13
C THR A 264 14.68 -2.39 14.44
N GLU A 265 13.75 -2.34 13.49
CA GLU A 265 12.45 -2.99 13.60
C GLU A 265 12.13 -3.81 12.35
N PHE A 266 11.86 -5.09 12.54
CA PHE A 266 11.33 -5.98 11.51
C PHE A 266 9.87 -6.29 11.78
N LEU A 267 8.99 -6.04 10.81
CA LEU A 267 7.58 -6.37 10.89
C LEU A 267 7.21 -7.33 9.76
N GLY A 268 6.57 -8.43 10.10
CA GLY A 268 5.93 -9.33 9.15
C GLY A 268 4.45 -9.44 9.46
N LYS A 269 3.58 -9.23 8.48
CA LYS A 269 2.15 -9.50 8.60
C LYS A 269 1.70 -10.30 7.41
N ASN A 270 1.07 -11.44 7.65
CA ASN A 270 0.62 -12.35 6.60
C ASN A 270 1.78 -12.87 5.73
N VAL A 271 2.92 -13.20 6.36
CA VAL A 271 4.12 -13.65 5.64
C VAL A 271 4.06 -15.17 5.45
N GLN A 272 4.23 -15.63 4.22
CA GLN A 272 4.38 -17.05 3.91
C GLN A 272 5.85 -17.41 3.74
N PHE A 273 6.29 -18.57 4.25
CA PHE A 273 7.62 -19.10 3.94
C PHE A 273 7.54 -20.28 2.96
N GLU A 274 8.47 -20.34 2.01
CA GLU A 274 8.66 -21.45 1.07
C GLU A 274 10.09 -22.00 1.20
N GLY A 275 10.32 -23.31 1.19
CA GLY A 275 11.68 -23.88 1.12
C GLY A 275 11.89 -25.18 1.90
N ASP A 276 13.03 -25.84 1.64
CA ASP A 276 13.29 -27.17 2.16
C ASP A 276 14.04 -27.11 3.51
N GLU A 277 13.50 -27.83 4.51
CA GLU A 277 14.20 -28.33 5.71
C GLU A 277 14.68 -27.34 6.80
N HIS A 278 14.45 -26.03 6.67
CA HIS A 278 14.97 -25.04 7.63
C HIS A 278 13.90 -24.23 8.36
N VAL A 279 14.11 -23.96 9.66
CA VAL A 279 13.25 -23.05 10.44
C VAL A 279 13.63 -21.60 10.08
N PRO A 280 12.69 -20.73 9.68
CA PRO A 280 13.00 -19.33 9.40
C PRO A 280 13.60 -18.68 10.65
N THR A 281 14.72 -17.98 10.52
CA THR A 281 15.47 -17.40 11.64
C THR A 281 15.77 -15.94 11.38
N ILE A 282 15.60 -15.12 12.43
CA ILE A 282 16.04 -13.73 12.49
C ILE A 282 17.07 -13.61 13.61
N GLU A 283 18.17 -12.94 13.33
CA GLU A 283 19.17 -12.57 14.34
C GLU A 283 18.95 -11.10 14.74
N LEU A 284 18.76 -10.81 16.01
CA LEU A 284 18.57 -9.46 16.56
C LEU A 284 19.69 -9.15 17.55
N LEU A 285 20.40 -8.05 17.32
CA LEU A 285 21.48 -7.57 18.19
C LEU A 285 21.10 -6.21 18.77
N ASP A 286 21.65 -5.89 19.94
CA ASP A 286 21.40 -4.64 20.67
C ASP A 286 19.91 -4.44 21.05
N ASN A 287 19.25 -3.38 20.55
CA ASN A 287 17.86 -3.03 20.83
C ASN A 287 16.92 -3.42 19.67
N ALA A 288 17.39 -4.25 18.72
CA ALA A 288 16.63 -4.62 17.54
C ALA A 288 15.40 -5.44 17.93
N LYS A 289 14.30 -5.26 17.19
CA LYS A 289 13.02 -5.91 17.46
C LYS A 289 12.47 -6.56 16.19
N ALA A 290 11.77 -7.66 16.38
CA ALA A 290 11.01 -8.30 15.32
C ALA A 290 9.61 -8.68 15.81
N ASN A 291 8.61 -8.50 14.95
CA ASN A 291 7.25 -8.97 15.16
C ASN A 291 6.73 -9.55 13.85
N PHE A 292 6.49 -10.86 13.81
CA PHE A 292 6.04 -11.57 12.61
C PHE A 292 4.74 -12.32 12.87
N ASN A 293 3.80 -12.14 11.96
CA ASN A 293 2.62 -12.97 11.79
C ASN A 293 2.78 -13.78 10.50
N ILE A 294 2.88 -15.12 10.64
CA ILE A 294 3.17 -16.09 9.59
C ILE A 294 1.87 -16.76 9.14
N ILE A 295 1.68 -16.94 7.82
CA ILE A 295 0.64 -17.81 7.25
C ILE A 295 1.32 -19.11 6.80
N ASN A 296 1.04 -20.22 7.50
CA ASN A 296 1.56 -21.53 7.13
C ASN A 296 0.70 -22.17 6.02
N GLN A 297 1.31 -22.50 4.88
CA GLN A 297 0.66 -23.29 3.82
C GLN A 297 1.43 -24.58 3.45
N ASP A 298 2.70 -24.70 3.84
CA ASP A 298 3.49 -25.91 3.61
C ASP A 298 3.45 -26.81 4.85
N ASP A 299 3.13 -28.10 4.66
CA ASP A 299 3.07 -29.14 5.72
C ASP A 299 4.38 -29.20 6.54
N PHE A 300 5.51 -28.79 5.95
CA PHE A 300 6.80 -28.72 6.65
C PHE A 300 6.90 -27.57 7.65
N PHE A 301 6.26 -26.43 7.36
CA PHE A 301 6.28 -25.22 8.18
C PHE A 301 5.08 -25.12 9.13
N ALA A 302 4.05 -25.96 8.96
CA ALA A 302 2.94 -26.09 9.90
C ALA A 302 3.46 -26.27 11.35
N GLY A 303 3.09 -25.32 12.24
CA GLY A 303 3.51 -25.30 13.64
C GLY A 303 4.97 -24.86 13.91
N LYS A 304 5.71 -24.38 12.90
CA LYS A 304 7.05 -23.81 13.08
C LYS A 304 6.99 -22.30 13.24
N GLN A 305 7.77 -21.82 14.22
CA GLN A 305 7.93 -20.42 14.57
C GLN A 305 9.09 -19.80 13.81
N VAL A 306 9.06 -18.47 13.56
CA VAL A 306 10.31 -17.77 13.27
C VAL A 306 11.16 -17.80 14.54
N ARG A 307 12.36 -18.35 14.42
CA ARG A 307 13.33 -18.35 15.51
C ARG A 307 13.97 -16.97 15.63
N ILE A 308 13.90 -16.34 16.79
CA ILE A 308 14.57 -15.06 17.06
C ILE A 308 15.78 -15.30 17.97
N ILE A 309 16.97 -15.07 17.43
CA ILE A 309 18.21 -15.17 18.21
C ILE A 309 18.56 -13.78 18.70
N THR A 310 18.58 -13.55 20.01
CA THR A 310 19.07 -12.28 20.59
C THR A 310 20.46 -12.43 21.20
N SER A 311 21.19 -11.33 21.39
CA SER A 311 22.54 -11.34 21.97
C SER A 311 22.62 -11.92 23.39
N ASP A 312 21.49 -11.98 24.12
CA ASP A 312 21.44 -12.41 25.52
C ASP A 312 20.54 -13.64 25.78
N GLU A 313 19.66 -14.06 24.86
CA GLU A 313 18.79 -15.25 25.00
C GLU A 313 18.15 -15.69 23.66
N GLU A 314 17.79 -16.98 23.51
CA GLU A 314 16.98 -17.45 22.38
C GLU A 314 15.48 -17.23 22.68
N ILE A 315 14.78 -16.46 21.83
CA ILE A 315 13.35 -16.16 21.96
C ILE A 315 12.65 -16.70 20.72
N TYR A 316 11.52 -17.40 20.86
CA TYR A 316 10.76 -17.87 19.70
C TYR A 316 9.56 -16.94 19.45
N SER A 317 9.28 -16.59 18.19
CA SER A 317 8.09 -15.79 17.85
C SER A 317 6.86 -16.70 17.79
N GLU A 318 5.76 -16.34 18.43
CA GLU A 318 4.56 -17.18 18.45
C GLU A 318 4.06 -17.55 17.04
N SER A 319 4.01 -18.84 16.73
CA SER A 319 3.27 -19.38 15.58
C SER A 319 1.86 -19.69 16.02
N THR A 320 0.89 -19.22 15.27
CA THR A 320 -0.46 -19.76 15.31
C THR A 320 -0.48 -21.04 14.49
N ASP A 321 -0.04 -22.16 15.09
CA ASP A 321 -0.51 -23.50 14.70
C ASP A 321 -0.14 -24.56 15.74
N SER A 322 -1.15 -25.38 16.04
CA SER A 322 -1.22 -26.28 17.17
C SER A 322 -0.67 -27.69 16.85
N ASN A 323 0.18 -28.27 17.72
CA ASN A 323 0.21 -29.71 18.09
C ASN A 323 1.37 -30.10 19.07
N ASN A 324 1.09 -29.98 20.37
CA ASN A 324 1.39 -30.94 21.47
C ASN A 324 2.85 -31.31 21.86
N ALA A 325 3.35 -30.75 22.98
CA ALA A 325 3.77 -31.47 24.20
C ALA A 325 4.46 -30.53 25.23
N ASP A 326 3.70 -30.16 26.26
CA ASP A 326 4.06 -29.79 27.64
C ASP A 326 5.56 -29.80 28.04
N VAL A 327 6.15 -28.62 28.27
CA VAL A 327 7.02 -28.29 29.44
C VAL A 327 6.91 -26.78 29.72
N SER A 328 6.49 -26.48 30.95
CA SER A 328 6.33 -25.18 31.62
C SER A 328 7.51 -24.21 31.56
N ASP A 329 7.25 -22.91 31.44
CA ASP A 329 7.40 -21.95 32.56
C ASP A 329 6.86 -20.53 32.25
N ASN A 330 5.72 -20.23 32.89
CA ASN A 330 5.31 -18.97 33.51
C ASN A 330 5.41 -17.63 32.74
N ASN A 331 4.33 -17.31 32.01
CA ASN A 331 3.57 -16.09 32.27
C ASN A 331 2.08 -16.37 31.97
N ASP A 332 1.40 -16.89 32.99
CA ASP A 332 -0.02 -17.22 33.03
C ASP A 332 -0.93 -16.04 32.61
N ILE A 333 -1.65 -16.23 31.52
CA ILE A 333 -3.08 -15.89 31.46
C ILE A 333 -3.80 -17.25 31.46
N ASP A 334 -4.60 -17.52 32.51
CA ASP A 334 -5.28 -18.78 32.79
C ASP A 334 -5.83 -19.52 31.54
N ASP A 335 -5.32 -20.74 31.29
CA ASP A 335 -5.89 -21.74 30.35
C ASP A 335 -7.30 -22.24 30.76
N GLU A 336 -7.81 -21.81 31.93
CA GLU A 336 -9.09 -22.28 32.48
C GLU A 336 -10.34 -21.75 31.73
N ASN A 337 -10.19 -20.77 30.83
CA ASN A 337 -11.30 -20.14 30.10
C ASN A 337 -11.27 -20.35 28.57
N LYS A 338 -10.52 -21.33 28.05
CA LYS A 338 -10.47 -21.64 26.61
C LYS A 338 -11.24 -22.93 26.27
N VAL A 339 -12.14 -22.86 25.30
CA VAL A 339 -12.92 -24.01 24.78
C VAL A 339 -12.57 -24.24 23.32
N ILE A 340 -11.94 -25.37 23.03
CA ILE A 340 -11.54 -25.74 21.66
C ILE A 340 -12.71 -26.44 20.97
N VAL A 341 -13.05 -25.99 19.76
CA VAL A 341 -14.10 -26.57 18.92
C VAL A 341 -13.55 -26.91 17.53
N SER A 342 -14.02 -28.02 16.95
CA SER A 342 -13.55 -28.53 15.66
C SER A 342 -14.67 -28.73 14.64
N ASN A 343 -15.92 -28.40 15.00
CA ASN A 343 -17.08 -28.44 14.10
C ASN A 343 -18.21 -27.50 14.58
N SER A 344 -19.19 -27.26 13.72
CA SER A 344 -20.35 -26.38 13.99
C SER A 344 -21.16 -26.80 15.23
N GLN A 345 -21.29 -28.09 15.51
CA GLN A 345 -22.08 -28.56 16.68
C GLN A 345 -21.39 -28.21 17.99
N GLU A 346 -20.07 -28.41 18.05
CA GLU A 346 -19.24 -28.00 19.18
C GLU A 346 -19.23 -26.48 19.35
N LEU A 347 -19.10 -25.71 18.27
CA LEU A 347 -19.19 -24.25 18.31
C LEU A 347 -20.53 -23.78 18.90
N MET A 348 -21.65 -24.30 18.40
CA MET A 348 -22.98 -23.94 18.90
C MET A 348 -23.15 -24.31 20.37
N GLN A 349 -22.66 -25.48 20.78
CA GLN A 349 -22.73 -25.92 22.16
C GLN A 349 -21.86 -25.02 23.05
N ALA A 350 -20.63 -24.72 22.65
CA ALA A 350 -19.70 -23.86 23.36
C ALA A 350 -20.28 -22.44 23.50
N ALA A 351 -20.77 -21.83 22.42
CA ALA A 351 -21.39 -20.51 22.47
C ALA A 351 -22.61 -20.44 23.41
N LYS A 352 -23.33 -21.56 23.57
CA LYS A 352 -24.52 -21.64 24.44
C LYS A 352 -24.19 -21.80 25.93
N THR A 353 -23.15 -22.57 26.26
CA THR A 353 -22.88 -22.98 27.64
C THR A 353 -21.65 -22.36 28.28
N SER A 354 -20.82 -21.69 27.49
CA SER A 354 -19.59 -21.09 28.02
C SER A 354 -19.89 -19.92 28.97
N PRO A 355 -19.17 -19.82 30.10
CA PRO A 355 -19.28 -18.68 30.98
C PRO A 355 -18.77 -17.39 30.32
N SER A 356 -19.13 -16.26 30.90
CA SER A 356 -18.59 -14.95 30.49
C SER A 356 -17.06 -14.92 30.66
N GLY A 357 -16.36 -14.35 29.68
CA GLY A 357 -14.90 -14.30 29.59
C GLY A 357 -14.27 -15.46 28.80
N THR A 358 -15.07 -16.41 28.30
CA THR A 358 -14.55 -17.59 27.58
C THR A 358 -14.04 -17.24 26.20
N VAL A 359 -12.90 -17.82 25.84
CA VAL A 359 -12.37 -17.88 24.47
C VAL A 359 -12.78 -19.20 23.84
N ILE A 360 -13.63 -19.15 22.82
CA ILE A 360 -13.98 -20.31 22.01
C ILE A 360 -13.04 -20.31 20.82
N PHE A 361 -12.15 -21.30 20.80
CA PHE A 361 -11.10 -21.44 19.80
C PHE A 361 -11.55 -22.40 18.70
N LEU A 362 -11.71 -21.88 17.49
CA LEU A 362 -12.15 -22.61 16.31
C LEU A 362 -10.90 -23.11 15.57
N LYS A 363 -10.73 -24.43 15.48
CA LYS A 363 -9.71 -25.02 14.60
C LYS A 363 -9.97 -24.67 13.14
N ALA A 364 -8.96 -24.77 12.29
CA ALA A 364 -9.12 -24.62 10.84
C ALA A 364 -10.27 -25.50 10.31
N GLY A 365 -11.14 -24.90 9.51
CA GLY A 365 -12.35 -25.53 9.02
C GLY A 365 -13.50 -24.56 8.81
N SER A 366 -14.63 -25.08 8.33
CA SER A 366 -15.85 -24.29 8.09
C SER A 366 -16.89 -24.56 9.16
N TYR A 367 -17.40 -23.49 9.74
CA TYR A 367 -18.38 -23.49 10.82
C TYR A 367 -19.62 -22.75 10.37
N ASN A 368 -20.79 -23.35 10.62
CA ASN A 368 -22.08 -22.69 10.43
C ASN A 368 -22.62 -22.30 11.80
N TYR A 369 -22.86 -21.02 11.99
CA TYR A 369 -23.52 -20.50 13.17
C TYR A 369 -24.99 -20.20 12.84
N ASP A 370 -25.86 -21.12 13.26
CA ASP A 370 -27.30 -21.09 12.98
C ASP A 370 -28.13 -20.86 14.26
N SER A 371 -27.48 -20.48 15.35
CA SER A 371 -28.13 -20.41 16.64
C SER A 371 -28.84 -19.07 16.82
N ASN A 372 -30.12 -19.11 17.20
CA ASN A 372 -30.89 -17.93 17.66
C ASN A 372 -30.43 -17.40 19.04
N ILE A 373 -29.20 -17.71 19.46
CA ILE A 373 -28.64 -17.24 20.73
C ILE A 373 -28.07 -15.85 20.48
N ASN A 374 -28.96 -14.86 20.47
CA ASN A 374 -28.63 -13.45 20.24
C ASN A 374 -28.08 -12.77 21.51
N TYR A 375 -27.44 -13.53 22.40
CA TYR A 375 -27.05 -13.09 23.74
C TYR A 375 -25.61 -13.49 24.04
N PHE A 376 -24.67 -12.73 23.49
CA PHE A 376 -23.26 -12.89 23.87
C PHE A 376 -23.04 -12.24 25.23
N ASN A 377 -22.77 -13.04 26.28
CA ASN A 377 -21.96 -12.57 27.40
C ASN A 377 -20.55 -12.26 26.87
N PHE A 378 -19.64 -11.68 27.67
CA PHE A 378 -18.25 -11.42 27.22
C PHE A 378 -17.67 -12.69 26.58
N LEU A 379 -17.59 -12.76 25.25
CA LEU A 379 -17.26 -13.98 24.52
C LEU A 379 -16.29 -13.63 23.40
N THR A 380 -15.30 -14.50 23.21
CA THR A 380 -14.33 -14.38 22.13
C THR A 380 -14.46 -15.59 21.22
N PHE A 381 -14.64 -15.36 19.92
CA PHE A 381 -14.39 -16.37 18.89
C PHE A 381 -13.02 -16.10 18.29
N GLU A 382 -12.13 -17.08 18.42
CA GLU A 382 -10.77 -17.00 17.93
C GLU A 382 -10.56 -18.13 16.93
N GLY A 383 -10.28 -17.77 15.67
CA GLY A 383 -9.90 -18.74 14.66
C GLY A 383 -8.42 -19.10 14.76
N GLU A 384 -8.11 -20.35 14.42
CA GLU A 384 -6.74 -20.83 14.29
C GLU A 384 -5.97 -20.04 13.22
N ASP A 385 -6.60 -19.79 12.06
CA ASP A 385 -6.06 -19.00 10.97
C ASP A 385 -7.19 -18.28 10.21
N VAL A 386 -7.00 -17.02 9.85
CA VAL A 386 -8.00 -16.20 9.14
C VAL A 386 -8.31 -16.75 7.75
N ALA A 387 -7.35 -17.40 7.08
CA ALA A 387 -7.55 -17.92 5.73
C ALA A 387 -8.29 -19.26 5.70
N ASN A 388 -8.24 -20.03 6.80
CA ASN A 388 -8.76 -21.39 6.86
C ASN A 388 -9.88 -21.61 7.89
N THR A 389 -10.11 -20.67 8.80
CA THR A 389 -11.21 -20.71 9.77
C THR A 389 -12.35 -19.84 9.28
N ILE A 390 -13.31 -20.49 8.62
CA ILE A 390 -14.46 -19.84 8.01
C ILE A 390 -15.65 -19.95 8.97
N LEU A 391 -16.11 -18.82 9.48
CA LEU A 391 -17.34 -18.69 10.24
C LEU A 391 -18.45 -18.16 9.33
N THR A 392 -19.38 -19.03 8.95
CA THR A 392 -20.60 -18.63 8.25
C THR A 392 -21.67 -18.27 9.28
N ILE A 393 -22.03 -16.99 9.33
CA ILE A 393 -23.06 -16.43 10.19
C ILE A 393 -24.39 -16.48 9.43
N ASN A 394 -25.29 -17.37 9.86
CA ASN A 394 -26.63 -17.53 9.30
C ASN A 394 -27.70 -16.84 10.15
N VAL A 395 -27.36 -16.34 11.33
CA VAL A 395 -28.22 -15.54 12.21
C VAL A 395 -27.44 -14.32 12.70
N GLN A 396 -28.06 -13.15 12.72
CA GLN A 396 -27.42 -11.90 13.18
C GLN A 396 -26.77 -12.07 14.55
N PHE A 397 -25.53 -11.61 14.68
CA PHE A 397 -24.88 -11.44 15.97
C PHE A 397 -25.34 -10.14 16.62
N GLN A 398 -26.26 -10.24 17.58
CA GLN A 398 -26.71 -9.11 18.37
C GLN A 398 -26.03 -9.13 19.75
N VAL A 399 -25.29 -8.08 20.08
CA VAL A 399 -24.64 -7.93 21.39
C VAL A 399 -25.53 -7.12 22.32
N GLN A 400 -25.76 -7.64 23.54
CA GLN A 400 -26.61 -7.02 24.55
C GLN A 400 -25.92 -5.89 25.32
N ALA A 401 -26.73 -5.13 26.05
CA ALA A 401 -26.27 -4.06 26.92
C ALA A 401 -25.16 -4.54 27.88
N GLY A 402 -24.06 -3.80 27.90
CA GLY A 402 -22.90 -4.07 28.76
C GLY A 402 -22.09 -5.32 28.43
N CYS A 403 -22.36 -6.00 27.32
CA CYS A 403 -21.62 -7.19 26.90
C CYS A 403 -20.60 -6.89 25.79
N THR A 404 -19.63 -7.77 25.61
CA THR A 404 -18.61 -7.65 24.55
C THR A 404 -18.52 -8.93 23.72
N LEU A 405 -18.57 -8.81 22.40
CA LEU A 405 -18.21 -9.88 21.47
C LEU A 405 -16.86 -9.55 20.83
N THR A 406 -15.92 -10.48 20.89
CA THR A 406 -14.63 -10.37 20.21
C THR A 406 -14.53 -11.43 19.12
N LEU A 407 -14.12 -11.02 17.92
CA LEU A 407 -13.89 -11.90 16.77
C LEU A 407 -12.44 -11.72 16.31
N ASN A 408 -11.63 -12.77 16.36
CA ASN A 408 -10.21 -12.71 16.04
C ASN A 408 -9.84 -13.79 15.01
N ASN A 409 -9.07 -13.42 13.98
CA ASN A 409 -8.50 -14.38 13.01
C ASN A 409 -9.56 -15.24 12.32
N LEU A 410 -10.64 -14.62 11.80
CA LEU A 410 -11.74 -15.33 11.15
C LEU A 410 -12.01 -14.80 9.75
N GLN A 411 -12.23 -15.72 8.81
CA GLN A 411 -13.01 -15.40 7.62
C GLN A 411 -14.49 -15.49 7.98
N ILE A 412 -15.24 -14.42 7.75
CA ILE A 412 -16.66 -14.34 8.08
C ILE A 412 -17.47 -14.24 6.79
N ASN A 413 -18.37 -15.20 6.62
CA ASN A 413 -19.33 -15.24 5.54
C ASN A 413 -20.74 -15.05 6.09
N GLY A 414 -21.60 -14.40 5.33
CA GLY A 414 -23.02 -14.22 5.62
C GLY A 414 -23.77 -15.24 4.80
N GLY A 415 -24.41 -16.20 5.44
CA GLY A 415 -25.07 -17.29 4.72
C GLY A 415 -26.56 -17.08 4.45
N VAL A 416 -27.11 -15.90 4.78
CA VAL A 416 -28.50 -15.49 4.44
C VAL A 416 -28.57 -14.02 4.06
N ASP A 417 -29.52 -13.68 3.17
CA ASP A 417 -29.85 -12.30 2.82
C ASP A 417 -30.51 -11.61 4.03
N TYR A 418 -29.84 -10.63 4.63
CA TYR A 418 -30.42 -9.79 5.69
C TYR A 418 -31.03 -8.54 5.06
N GLU A 419 -32.33 -8.58 4.77
CA GLU A 419 -33.03 -7.48 4.09
C GLU A 419 -33.04 -6.17 4.92
N ASP A 420 -32.96 -6.23 6.27
CA ASP A 420 -33.14 -5.04 7.12
C ASP A 420 -32.16 -4.89 8.29
N ASN A 421 -31.18 -5.79 8.47
CA ASN A 421 -30.37 -5.84 9.68
C ASN A 421 -28.88 -6.10 9.42
N ALA A 422 -28.03 -5.56 10.28
CA ALA A 422 -26.61 -5.85 10.25
C ALA A 422 -26.31 -7.32 10.58
N ILE A 423 -25.30 -7.91 9.93
CA ILE A 423 -24.85 -9.27 10.27
C ILE A 423 -24.29 -9.28 11.70
N ILE A 424 -23.59 -8.22 12.08
CA ILE A 424 -23.02 -8.03 13.41
C ILE A 424 -23.48 -6.67 13.96
N ALA A 425 -24.17 -6.67 15.08
CA ALA A 425 -24.78 -5.48 15.66
C ALA A 425 -24.43 -5.33 17.15
N ALA A 426 -23.84 -4.17 17.49
CA ALA A 426 -23.86 -3.64 18.85
C ALA A 426 -25.16 -2.83 19.01
N GLY A 427 -26.25 -3.54 19.32
CA GLY A 427 -27.61 -2.99 19.23
C GLY A 427 -28.14 -2.30 20.50
N GLU A 428 -27.46 -2.45 21.64
CA GLU A 428 -27.92 -1.97 22.94
C GLU A 428 -26.88 -1.08 23.64
N ASN A 429 -27.31 -0.29 24.64
CA ASN A 429 -26.43 0.62 25.36
C ASN A 429 -25.29 -0.12 26.08
N GLY A 430 -24.04 0.24 25.78
CA GLY A 430 -22.85 -0.40 26.33
C GLY A 430 -22.48 -1.73 25.68
N ALA A 431 -23.19 -2.16 24.62
CA ALA A 431 -22.78 -3.30 23.80
C ALA A 431 -21.49 -2.98 23.06
N LYS A 432 -20.54 -3.91 23.03
CA LYS A 432 -19.25 -3.75 22.35
C LYS A 432 -18.98 -4.91 21.39
N VAL A 433 -18.50 -4.59 20.20
CA VAL A 433 -17.94 -5.57 19.25
C VAL A 433 -16.48 -5.19 18.99
N VAL A 434 -15.58 -6.16 19.05
CA VAL A 434 -14.18 -6.00 18.68
C VAL A 434 -13.85 -7.03 17.60
N MET A 435 -13.27 -6.58 16.49
CA MET A 435 -12.84 -7.45 15.40
C MET A 435 -11.37 -7.20 15.09
N ASN A 436 -10.55 -8.25 15.18
CA ASN A 436 -9.12 -8.18 14.88
C ASN A 436 -8.77 -9.18 13.78
N ASN A 437 -8.07 -8.72 12.75
CA ASN A 437 -7.55 -9.57 11.68
C ASN A 437 -8.65 -10.48 11.09
N CYS A 438 -9.76 -9.88 10.67
CA CYS A 438 -10.90 -10.61 10.11
C CYS A 438 -11.09 -10.23 8.63
N VAL A 439 -11.51 -11.21 7.82
CA VAL A 439 -11.85 -11.00 6.42
C VAL A 439 -13.33 -11.30 6.22
N LEU A 440 -14.08 -10.37 5.67
CA LEU A 440 -15.50 -10.51 5.39
C LEU A 440 -15.69 -10.67 3.89
N THR A 441 -16.33 -11.76 3.46
CA THR A 441 -16.52 -12.11 2.03
C THR A 441 -17.94 -12.58 1.74
N ASP A 442 -18.37 -12.41 0.48
CA ASP A 442 -19.62 -12.95 -0.08
C ASP A 442 -20.89 -12.53 0.67
N LEU A 443 -21.04 -11.22 0.89
CA LEU A 443 -22.15 -10.68 1.68
C LEU A 443 -23.13 -9.95 0.75
N ASN A 444 -24.17 -10.66 0.30
CA ASN A 444 -25.34 -10.04 -0.34
C ASN A 444 -25.99 -9.05 0.64
N LYS A 445 -26.24 -7.81 0.22
CA LYS A 445 -26.72 -6.76 1.13
C LYS A 445 -27.72 -5.80 0.51
N GLU A 446 -28.70 -5.45 1.34
CA GLU A 446 -29.47 -4.20 1.24
C GLU A 446 -29.14 -3.20 2.40
N SER A 447 -28.42 -3.63 3.46
CA SER A 447 -28.13 -2.82 4.67
C SER A 447 -26.67 -2.94 5.20
N ALA A 448 -26.33 -2.22 6.29
CA ALA A 448 -24.98 -2.15 6.89
C ALA A 448 -24.49 -3.51 7.44
N LEU A 449 -23.27 -3.98 7.15
CA LEU A 449 -22.77 -5.27 7.70
C LEU A 449 -22.55 -5.28 9.20
N ILE A 450 -21.89 -4.24 9.67
CA ILE A 450 -21.44 -4.13 11.04
C ILE A 450 -21.98 -2.80 11.55
N SER A 451 -22.79 -2.82 12.62
CA SER A 451 -23.46 -1.60 13.06
C SER A 451 -23.53 -1.41 14.57
N ALA A 452 -23.19 -0.21 15.04
CA ALA A 452 -23.41 0.24 16.41
C ALA A 452 -24.67 1.10 16.42
N GLN A 453 -25.77 0.64 17.02
CA GLN A 453 -27.11 1.20 16.78
C GLN A 453 -27.77 1.85 18.00
N ALA A 454 -27.05 1.98 19.11
CA ALA A 454 -27.55 2.56 20.34
C ALA A 454 -26.51 3.46 21.00
N SER A 455 -27.00 4.42 21.81
CA SER A 455 -26.13 5.29 22.59
C SER A 455 -25.23 4.47 23.51
N GLY A 456 -23.91 4.67 23.42
CA GLY A 456 -22.92 3.92 24.19
C GLY A 456 -22.57 2.55 23.62
N ALA A 457 -23.20 2.11 22.53
CA ALA A 457 -22.75 0.96 21.76
C ALA A 457 -21.46 1.31 21.00
N SER A 458 -20.52 0.36 20.92
CA SER A 458 -19.23 0.59 20.26
C SER A 458 -18.78 -0.59 19.41
N ILE A 459 -18.12 -0.29 18.29
CA ILE A 459 -17.40 -1.25 17.46
C ILE A 459 -15.94 -0.81 17.31
N GLU A 460 -15.01 -1.75 17.43
CA GLU A 460 -13.60 -1.56 17.11
C GLU A 460 -13.19 -2.57 16.02
N LEU A 461 -12.74 -2.05 14.87
CA LEU A 461 -12.23 -2.84 13.74
C LEU A 461 -10.74 -2.57 13.58
N ASN A 462 -9.92 -3.60 13.71
CA ASN A 462 -8.47 -3.53 13.55
C ASN A 462 -8.01 -4.59 12.54
N CYS A 463 -7.33 -4.18 11.47
CA CYS A 463 -6.89 -5.09 10.42
C CYS A 463 -8.04 -5.87 9.77
N VAL A 464 -9.20 -5.24 9.59
CA VAL A 464 -10.39 -5.87 9.02
C VAL A 464 -10.46 -5.56 7.52
N SER A 465 -10.70 -6.57 6.69
CA SER A 465 -10.89 -6.41 5.25
C SER A 465 -12.28 -6.85 4.83
N ILE A 466 -13.04 -5.97 4.21
CA ILE A 466 -14.36 -6.28 3.65
C ILE A 466 -14.22 -6.35 2.14
N ILE A 467 -14.32 -7.56 1.59
CA ILE A 467 -14.10 -7.86 0.17
C ILE A 467 -15.45 -8.25 -0.45
N ASN A 468 -15.78 -7.65 -1.60
CA ASN A 468 -16.95 -8.01 -2.39
C ASN A 468 -18.31 -7.63 -1.77
N ALA A 469 -18.42 -6.40 -1.25
CA ALA A 469 -19.70 -5.83 -0.84
C ALA A 469 -20.43 -5.19 -2.04
N ASN A 470 -21.35 -5.93 -2.65
CA ASN A 470 -22.22 -5.34 -3.67
C ASN A 470 -23.19 -4.33 -3.01
N GLY A 471 -23.00 -3.04 -3.28
CA GLY A 471 -24.08 -2.04 -3.29
C GLY A 471 -24.71 -1.58 -1.97
N GLY A 472 -23.99 -1.58 -0.83
CA GLY A 472 -24.53 -1.14 0.45
C GLY A 472 -23.51 -0.48 1.38
N ILE A 473 -23.97 -0.11 2.58
CA ILE A 473 -23.10 0.34 3.67
C ILE A 473 -22.36 -0.89 4.23
N ASP A 474 -21.09 -0.77 4.55
CA ASP A 474 -20.36 -1.85 5.22
C ASP A 474 -20.36 -1.64 6.72
N VAL A 475 -20.03 -0.43 7.17
CA VAL A 475 -19.90 -0.14 8.59
C VAL A 475 -20.75 1.07 8.96
N GLY A 476 -21.62 0.92 9.96
CA GLY A 476 -22.59 1.93 10.36
C GLY A 476 -22.49 2.32 11.84
N ALA A 477 -22.50 3.61 12.13
CA ALA A 477 -22.70 4.14 13.48
C ALA A 477 -24.03 4.91 13.54
N GLY A 478 -24.97 4.46 14.37
CA GLY A 478 -26.34 4.98 14.47
C GLY A 478 -26.74 5.31 15.91
N ASN A 479 -27.65 6.27 16.10
CA ASN A 479 -28.34 6.57 17.37
C ASN A 479 -27.41 6.81 18.57
N GLY A 480 -26.27 7.49 18.37
CA GLY A 480 -25.27 7.73 19.41
C GLY A 480 -24.25 6.59 19.61
N GLY A 481 -24.23 5.59 18.73
CA GLY A 481 -23.20 4.57 18.68
C GLY A 481 -21.87 5.10 18.12
N SER A 482 -20.78 4.42 18.43
CA SER A 482 -19.44 4.75 17.95
C SER A 482 -18.76 3.60 17.22
N VAL A 483 -17.96 3.91 16.20
CA VAL A 483 -17.13 2.93 15.50
C VAL A 483 -15.71 3.47 15.35
N ARG A 484 -14.72 2.64 15.65
CA ARG A 484 -13.30 2.91 15.41
C ARG A 484 -12.76 1.92 14.39
N ILE A 485 -12.07 2.40 13.37
CA ILE A 485 -11.53 1.62 12.24
C ILE A 485 -10.04 1.93 12.11
N GLU A 486 -9.19 0.93 12.20
CA GLU A 486 -7.73 1.07 12.09
C GLU A 486 -7.14 0.00 11.18
N ASP A 487 -6.15 0.38 10.36
CA ASP A 487 -5.39 -0.54 9.49
C ASP A 487 -6.28 -1.46 8.62
N SER A 488 -7.42 -0.94 8.17
CA SER A 488 -8.51 -1.75 7.59
C SER A 488 -8.83 -1.35 6.15
N TYR A 489 -9.45 -2.28 5.41
CA TYR A 489 -10.03 -2.04 4.10
C TYR A 489 -11.55 -2.11 4.23
N ILE A 490 -12.21 -0.94 4.24
CA ILE A 490 -13.66 -0.81 4.47
C ILE A 490 -14.26 0.03 3.34
N PRO A 491 -14.94 -0.58 2.36
CA PRO A 491 -15.44 0.18 1.21
C PRO A 491 -16.40 1.30 1.58
N CYS A 492 -17.44 1.04 2.39
CA CYS A 492 -18.50 2.02 2.65
C CYS A 492 -18.77 2.25 4.15
N VAL A 493 -18.73 3.50 4.61
CA VAL A 493 -19.06 3.86 6.00
C VAL A 493 -20.21 4.87 6.09
N LEU A 494 -21.10 4.70 7.07
CA LEU A 494 -22.20 5.64 7.36
C LEU A 494 -22.27 5.97 8.86
N ALA A 495 -22.19 7.25 9.20
CA ALA A 495 -22.61 7.74 10.52
C ALA A 495 -24.00 8.39 10.42
N SER A 496 -24.96 7.98 11.25
CA SER A 496 -26.33 8.52 11.26
C SER A 496 -26.87 8.75 12.68
N ASN A 497 -27.84 9.65 12.83
CA ASN A 497 -28.58 9.89 14.08
C ASN A 497 -27.68 10.12 15.32
N ASN A 498 -26.75 11.07 15.26
CA ASN A 498 -25.72 11.33 16.27
C ASN A 498 -24.65 10.23 16.40
N GLY A 499 -24.48 9.40 15.37
CA GLY A 499 -23.43 8.39 15.31
C GLY A 499 -22.04 9.02 15.15
N SER A 500 -21.00 8.28 15.58
CA SER A 500 -19.62 8.72 15.41
C SER A 500 -18.74 7.63 14.81
N ILE A 501 -17.93 7.98 13.82
CA ILE A 501 -16.93 7.08 13.22
C ILE A 501 -15.56 7.75 13.27
N SER A 502 -14.54 7.00 13.73
CA SER A 502 -13.13 7.42 13.68
C SER A 502 -12.34 6.40 12.86
N ILE A 503 -11.57 6.86 11.87
CA ILE A 503 -10.84 6.03 10.91
C ILE A 503 -9.38 6.46 10.89
N SER A 504 -8.44 5.52 10.97
CA SER A 504 -7.01 5.77 10.76
C SER A 504 -6.37 4.71 9.86
N THR A 505 -5.34 5.11 9.10
CA THR A 505 -4.46 4.19 8.35
C THR A 505 -5.22 3.17 7.49
N SER A 506 -6.36 3.58 6.91
CA SER A 506 -7.30 2.69 6.25
C SER A 506 -7.60 3.12 4.81
N ASN A 507 -8.17 2.19 4.02
CA ASN A 507 -8.65 2.44 2.68
C ASN A 507 -10.18 2.44 2.67
N ILE A 508 -10.77 3.57 2.27
CA ILE A 508 -12.22 3.80 2.25
C ILE A 508 -12.64 4.25 0.85
N PHE A 509 -13.81 3.82 0.39
CA PHE A 509 -14.32 4.22 -0.92
C PHE A 509 -15.35 5.33 -0.73
N TRP A 510 -16.40 5.06 0.04
CA TRP A 510 -17.52 5.96 0.27
C TRP A 510 -17.71 6.29 1.76
N ILE A 511 -17.86 7.57 2.06
CA ILE A 511 -18.14 8.10 3.39
C ILE A 511 -19.43 8.91 3.36
N SER A 512 -20.35 8.58 4.26
CA SER A 512 -21.54 9.40 4.52
C SER A 512 -21.69 9.74 6.01
N ALA A 513 -22.10 10.97 6.30
CA ALA A 513 -22.47 11.43 7.64
C ALA A 513 -23.81 12.17 7.62
N GLU A 514 -24.79 11.69 8.37
CA GLU A 514 -26.16 12.20 8.35
C GLU A 514 -26.72 12.43 9.76
N SER A 515 -27.69 13.32 9.89
CA SER A 515 -28.47 13.54 11.11
C SER A 515 -27.62 13.80 12.37
N ASN A 516 -26.85 14.91 12.37
CA ASN A 516 -25.98 15.36 13.45
C ASN A 516 -24.82 14.40 13.79
N SER A 517 -24.32 13.67 12.80
CA SER A 517 -23.26 12.67 13.02
C SER A 517 -21.87 13.24 12.79
N THR A 518 -20.85 12.53 13.24
CA THR A 518 -19.44 12.93 13.04
C THR A 518 -18.61 11.80 12.47
N VAL A 519 -17.83 12.08 11.43
CA VAL A 519 -16.81 11.18 10.91
C VAL A 519 -15.45 11.87 11.00
N ASN A 520 -14.48 11.24 11.65
CA ASN A 520 -13.10 11.72 11.72
C ASN A 520 -12.18 10.71 11.02
N ILE A 521 -11.34 11.19 10.11
CA ILE A 521 -10.45 10.36 9.33
C ILE A 521 -9.04 10.95 9.41
N ASP A 522 -8.06 10.11 9.73
CA ASP A 522 -6.65 10.48 9.74
C ASP A 522 -5.80 9.52 8.90
N SER A 523 -4.80 10.05 8.18
CA SER A 523 -3.75 9.25 7.53
C SER A 523 -4.30 8.08 6.67
N SER A 524 -5.39 8.32 5.93
CA SER A 524 -6.15 7.29 5.20
C SER A 524 -6.34 7.67 3.73
N VAL A 525 -6.69 6.70 2.89
CA VAL A 525 -6.98 6.92 1.45
C VAL A 525 -8.47 6.83 1.20
N ILE A 526 -9.00 7.77 0.41
CA ILE A 526 -10.43 7.85 0.05
C ILE A 526 -10.56 7.89 -1.48
N THR A 527 -11.39 7.02 -2.06
CA THR A 527 -11.37 6.79 -3.51
C THR A 527 -12.65 7.08 -4.31
N LEU A 528 -13.81 7.29 -3.67
CA LEU A 528 -15.09 7.39 -4.40
C LEU A 528 -15.98 8.59 -4.06
N GLU A 529 -16.43 8.76 -2.82
CA GLU A 529 -17.40 9.81 -2.48
C GLU A 529 -17.32 10.23 -1.01
N ILE A 530 -17.55 11.53 -0.75
CA ILE A 530 -17.72 12.08 0.60
C ILE A 530 -19.02 12.88 0.65
N SER A 531 -19.95 12.49 1.53
CA SER A 531 -21.24 13.14 1.67
C SER A 531 -21.55 13.48 3.14
N ALA A 532 -21.99 14.72 3.40
CA ALA A 532 -22.43 15.15 4.71
C ALA A 532 -23.81 15.83 4.61
N SER A 533 -24.73 15.48 5.52
CA SER A 533 -26.07 16.05 5.58
C SER A 533 -26.54 16.34 7.01
N ASN A 534 -27.59 17.13 7.13
CA ASN A 534 -28.30 17.41 8.39
C ASN A 534 -27.37 17.76 9.57
N GLN A 535 -26.62 18.87 9.47
CA GLN A 535 -25.71 19.36 10.52
C GLN A 535 -24.57 18.39 10.89
N SER A 536 -24.28 17.38 10.05
CA SER A 536 -23.18 16.44 10.30
C SER A 536 -21.83 17.05 9.94
N VAL A 537 -20.76 16.49 10.53
CA VAL A 537 -19.39 16.97 10.35
C VAL A 537 -18.48 15.84 9.90
N ILE A 538 -17.74 16.05 8.81
CA ILE A 538 -16.67 15.16 8.36
C ILE A 538 -15.34 15.89 8.48
N ASN A 539 -14.43 15.37 9.31
CA ASN A 539 -13.07 15.89 9.49
C ASN A 539 -12.07 14.94 8.85
N LEU A 540 -11.23 15.48 7.98
CA LEU A 540 -10.29 14.74 7.12
C LEU A 540 -8.90 15.31 7.35
N THR A 541 -8.04 14.58 8.05
CA THR A 541 -6.68 15.02 8.43
C THR A 541 -5.62 14.12 7.79
N HIS A 542 -4.60 14.67 7.15
CA HIS A 542 -3.54 13.89 6.46
C HIS A 542 -4.08 12.82 5.50
N VAL A 543 -5.28 13.01 4.95
CA VAL A 543 -5.88 12.03 4.03
C VAL A 543 -5.38 12.25 2.62
N THR A 544 -5.30 11.16 1.87
CA THR A 544 -5.12 11.20 0.41
C THR A 544 -6.47 10.98 -0.24
N ILE A 545 -6.90 11.94 -1.06
CA ILE A 545 -8.09 11.83 -1.88
C ILE A 545 -7.65 11.42 -3.27
N ASP A 546 -8.10 10.27 -3.74
CA ASP A 546 -7.70 9.67 -5.01
C ASP A 546 -8.95 9.48 -5.89
N SER A 547 -9.16 10.35 -6.87
CA SER A 547 -10.35 10.30 -7.72
C SER A 547 -10.22 9.22 -8.79
N LEU A 548 -10.67 7.99 -8.52
CA LEU A 548 -10.61 6.90 -9.50
C LEU A 548 -11.60 7.04 -10.68
N ASN A 549 -12.57 7.96 -10.60
CA ASN A 549 -13.62 8.14 -11.61
C ASN A 549 -13.38 9.35 -12.51
N SER A 550 -13.56 9.15 -13.82
CA SER A 550 -13.49 10.22 -14.83
C SER A 550 -14.53 11.32 -14.67
N ASP A 551 -15.65 11.02 -14.00
CA ASP A 551 -16.73 11.97 -13.72
C ASP A 551 -16.43 12.90 -12.53
N GLY A 552 -15.32 12.63 -11.81
CA GLY A 552 -14.89 13.28 -10.59
C GLY A 552 -15.33 12.56 -9.31
N MET A 553 -14.66 12.86 -8.20
CA MET A 553 -15.11 12.46 -6.86
C MET A 553 -16.13 13.50 -6.35
N PRO A 554 -17.41 13.13 -6.13
CA PRO A 554 -18.36 14.05 -5.53
C PRO A 554 -18.04 14.28 -4.05
N ILE A 555 -17.93 15.55 -3.68
CA ILE A 555 -17.91 16.02 -2.30
C ILE A 555 -19.20 16.79 -2.07
N ILE A 556 -20.14 16.24 -1.32
CA ILE A 556 -21.48 16.80 -1.16
C ILE A 556 -21.69 17.22 0.29
N ALA A 557 -22.11 18.47 0.50
CA ALA A 557 -22.51 18.95 1.82
C ALA A 557 -23.86 19.65 1.73
N ASP A 558 -24.88 19.14 2.43
CA ASP A 558 -26.21 19.75 2.48
C ASP A 558 -26.70 20.04 3.91
N GLN A 559 -27.81 20.79 4.02
CA GLN A 559 -28.57 20.94 5.27
C GLN A 559 -27.73 21.38 6.48
N ASN A 560 -26.85 22.37 6.26
CA ASN A 560 -25.96 22.98 7.27
C ASN A 560 -24.84 22.04 7.78
N SER A 561 -24.45 21.05 6.99
CA SER A 561 -23.33 20.16 7.30
C SER A 561 -21.97 20.82 7.06
N GLN A 562 -20.90 20.15 7.50
CA GLN A 562 -19.54 20.64 7.33
C GLN A 562 -18.58 19.53 6.89
N ILE A 563 -17.73 19.83 5.91
CA ILE A 563 -16.60 18.98 5.51
C ILE A 563 -15.30 19.78 5.67
N VAL A 564 -14.34 19.23 6.41
CA VAL A 564 -13.08 19.89 6.77
C VAL A 564 -11.89 19.07 6.32
N PHE A 565 -11.09 19.60 5.41
CA PHE A 565 -9.80 19.04 5.01
C PHE A 565 -8.66 19.75 5.72
N SER A 566 -7.74 18.99 6.31
CA SER A 566 -6.59 19.47 7.08
C SER A 566 -5.32 18.70 6.73
N ARG A 567 -4.37 19.37 6.07
CA ARG A 567 -3.11 18.77 5.58
C ARG A 567 -3.33 17.58 4.66
N SER A 568 -4.44 17.59 3.92
CA SER A 568 -4.81 16.53 3.00
C SER A 568 -4.13 16.72 1.64
N VAL A 569 -3.92 15.61 0.94
CA VAL A 569 -3.40 15.57 -0.42
C VAL A 569 -4.53 15.19 -1.36
N PHE A 570 -4.67 15.93 -2.45
CA PHE A 570 -5.67 15.68 -3.48
C PHE A 570 -4.94 15.24 -4.76
N HIS A 571 -5.21 14.02 -5.20
CA HIS A 571 -4.84 13.51 -6.52
C HIS A 571 -6.09 13.60 -7.41
N ASN A 572 -6.10 14.60 -8.28
CA ASN A 572 -7.23 15.01 -9.13
C ASN A 572 -6.91 14.84 -10.62
N GLU A 573 -5.98 13.96 -10.96
CA GLU A 573 -5.40 13.84 -12.30
C GLU A 573 -6.33 13.14 -13.31
N HIS A 574 -7.36 12.45 -12.80
CA HIS A 574 -8.35 11.72 -13.59
C HIS A 574 -9.71 12.41 -13.73
N GLY A 575 -9.97 13.51 -13.02
CA GLY A 575 -11.29 14.16 -13.05
C GLY A 575 -11.38 15.40 -12.19
N GLN A 576 -12.33 16.29 -12.53
CA GLN A 576 -12.61 17.46 -11.70
C GLN A 576 -13.20 17.03 -10.36
N ILE A 577 -12.56 17.39 -9.26
CA ILE A 577 -13.20 17.27 -7.94
C ILE A 577 -14.30 18.31 -7.88
N LYS A 578 -15.54 17.82 -7.71
CA LYS A 578 -16.74 18.65 -7.65
C LYS A 578 -17.25 18.66 -6.23
N CYS A 579 -17.21 19.85 -5.63
CA CYS A 579 -17.80 20.11 -4.34
C CYS A 579 -19.17 20.74 -4.56
N GLU A 580 -20.24 20.10 -4.11
CA GLU A 580 -21.59 20.64 -4.16
C GLU A 580 -22.04 21.00 -2.74
N LEU A 581 -22.22 22.30 -2.49
CA LEU A 581 -22.63 22.83 -1.20
C LEU A 581 -24.04 23.42 -1.32
N TYR A 582 -24.97 22.80 -0.60
CA TYR A 582 -26.37 23.24 -0.53
C TYR A 582 -26.66 23.92 0.82
N ASP A 583 -27.65 24.81 0.86
CA ASP A 583 -28.09 25.55 2.04
C ASP A 583 -26.97 26.39 2.69
N GLN A 584 -26.70 26.23 4.00
CA GLN A 584 -25.62 26.91 4.73
C GLN A 584 -24.46 25.96 5.04
N SER A 585 -24.28 24.93 4.23
CA SER A 585 -23.23 23.93 4.42
C SER A 585 -21.85 24.51 4.14
N LYS A 586 -20.83 23.98 4.81
CA LYS A 586 -19.49 24.55 4.83
C LYS A 586 -18.43 23.57 4.35
N LEU A 587 -17.50 24.09 3.57
CA LEU A 587 -16.30 23.41 3.13
C LEU A 587 -15.07 24.17 3.61
N THR A 588 -14.17 23.48 4.31
CA THR A 588 -12.85 24.04 4.68
C THR A 588 -11.75 23.28 3.96
N LEU A 589 -10.91 24.00 3.21
CA LEU A 589 -9.80 23.45 2.45
C LEU A 589 -8.47 23.95 3.03
N ARG A 590 -7.72 23.05 3.68
CA ARG A 590 -6.34 23.27 4.11
C ARG A 590 -5.48 22.16 3.52
N LEU A 591 -5.19 22.26 2.23
CA LEU A 591 -4.49 21.22 1.49
C LEU A 591 -2.97 21.32 1.70
N TRP A 592 -2.25 20.20 1.58
CA TRP A 592 -0.78 20.20 1.54
C TRP A 592 -0.28 20.14 0.10
N ARG A 593 -0.83 19.22 -0.70
CA ARG A 593 -0.52 19.09 -2.13
C ARG A 593 -1.80 19.02 -2.93
N TYR A 594 -1.79 19.72 -4.05
CA TYR A 594 -2.90 19.80 -4.99
C TYR A 594 -2.39 20.26 -6.36
N ASN A 595 -2.84 19.60 -7.42
CA ASN A 595 -2.49 19.96 -8.79
C ASN A 595 -3.42 21.07 -9.29
N ASN A 596 -2.86 22.27 -9.53
CA ASN A 596 -3.62 23.42 -10.04
C ASN A 596 -4.11 23.26 -11.48
N ASP A 597 -3.59 22.30 -12.24
CA ASP A 597 -4.02 22.04 -13.62
C ASP A 597 -5.44 21.45 -13.68
N TYR A 598 -5.94 20.91 -12.56
CA TYR A 598 -7.29 20.35 -12.43
C TYR A 598 -8.09 21.05 -11.32
N PRO A 599 -8.59 22.28 -11.55
CA PRO A 599 -9.21 23.08 -10.51
C PRO A 599 -10.39 22.37 -9.79
N ILE A 600 -10.47 22.49 -8.47
CA ILE A 600 -11.64 22.12 -7.67
C ILE A 600 -12.76 23.04 -8.09
N THR A 601 -13.83 22.44 -8.59
CA THR A 601 -15.07 23.14 -8.90
C THR A 601 -15.96 23.09 -7.66
N VAL A 602 -16.34 24.24 -7.15
CA VAL A 602 -17.29 24.37 -6.03
C VAL A 602 -18.58 24.99 -6.56
N LYS A 603 -19.66 24.24 -6.45
CA LYS A 603 -21.01 24.72 -6.69
C LYS A 603 -21.66 25.10 -5.36
N CYS A 604 -21.97 26.38 -5.16
CA CYS A 604 -22.54 26.88 -3.92
C CYS A 604 -23.27 28.22 -4.10
N ASP A 605 -24.26 28.50 -3.25
CA ASP A 605 -25.05 29.74 -3.32
C ASP A 605 -24.26 31.00 -2.86
N ASN A 606 -23.42 30.85 -1.83
CA ASN A 606 -22.63 31.95 -1.28
C ASN A 606 -21.18 31.51 -0.94
N PRO A 607 -20.26 31.57 -1.92
CA PRO A 607 -18.86 31.18 -1.75
C PRO A 607 -18.17 31.78 -0.52
N SER A 608 -18.44 33.06 -0.23
CA SER A 608 -17.76 33.81 0.86
C SER A 608 -18.14 33.38 2.27
N GLU A 609 -19.28 32.69 2.41
CA GLU A 609 -19.77 32.17 3.70
C GLU A 609 -19.62 30.65 3.81
N GLN A 610 -19.62 29.95 2.68
CA GLN A 610 -19.63 28.50 2.61
C GLN A 610 -18.24 27.88 2.40
N VAL A 611 -17.27 28.62 1.84
CA VAL A 611 -15.92 28.09 1.56
C VAL A 611 -14.86 28.85 2.33
N ASP A 612 -14.14 28.14 3.21
CA ASP A 612 -12.92 28.63 3.87
C ASP A 612 -11.70 28.00 3.20
N ASN A 613 -11.04 28.76 2.32
CA ASN A 613 -9.80 28.35 1.66
C ASN A 613 -8.63 29.19 2.19
N ILE A 614 -7.74 28.57 2.96
CA ILE A 614 -6.68 29.28 3.71
C ILE A 614 -5.40 29.48 2.88
N GLN A 615 -5.27 28.78 1.76
CA GLN A 615 -4.13 28.87 0.85
C GLN A 615 -4.64 29.32 -0.51
N ASP A 616 -3.93 30.18 -1.23
CA ASP A 616 -4.35 30.82 -2.49
C ASP A 616 -4.45 29.84 -3.69
N TRP A 617 -5.15 28.72 -3.53
CA TRP A 617 -5.43 27.74 -4.57
C TRP A 617 -6.49 28.25 -5.55
N THR A 618 -6.36 27.89 -6.82
CA THR A 618 -7.35 28.25 -7.84
C THR A 618 -8.62 27.40 -7.65
N LEU A 619 -9.70 28.05 -7.21
CA LEU A 619 -11.05 27.47 -7.10
C LEU A 619 -11.92 28.01 -8.23
N ASN A 620 -12.65 27.12 -8.90
CA ASN A 620 -13.70 27.49 -9.84
C ASN A 620 -15.04 27.50 -9.10
N PHE A 621 -15.80 28.58 -9.21
CA PHE A 621 -17.14 28.68 -8.62
C PHE A 621 -18.20 28.58 -9.70
N GLU A 622 -19.15 27.66 -9.51
CA GLU A 622 -20.36 27.53 -10.34
C GLU A 622 -21.59 27.94 -9.53
N ASN A 623 -22.50 28.69 -10.16
CA ASN A 623 -23.79 29.09 -9.59
C ASN A 623 -24.90 28.16 -10.05
#